data_AF-A0A1G7JZC2-F1
#
_entry.id   AF-A0A1G7JZC2-F1
#
_cell.length_a   1.000
_cell.length_b   1.000
_cell.length_c   1.000
_cell.angle_alpha   90.00
_cell.angle_beta   90.00
_cell.angle_gamma   90.00
#
_symmetry.space_group_name_H-M   'P 1'
#
loop_
_entity.id
_entity.type
_entity.pdbx_description
1 polymer ?
#
loop_
_entity_poly.entity_id
_entity_poly.type
_entity_poly.pdbx_seq_one_letter_code
_entity_poly.pdbx_strand_id
1 'polypeptide(L)'
;MVRVREVVVVFDSACPRCSRIARELPGCVTVPVRARACAEPRLGEIYPNLPAVVGACGAPAIGILRTDGQVRWWTGLRGVVGLLPVLRPGGLRHAAALLREAARGR
;
A
#
# COMPACT_ATOMS: atom_id res chain seq x y z
N MET A 1 -5.84 21.61 -3.73
CA MET A 1 -4.64 20.80 -3.37
C MET A 1 -5.14 19.53 -2.70
N VAL A 2 -4.91 18.35 -3.27
CA VAL A 2 -5.43 17.10 -2.69
C VAL A 2 -4.59 16.75 -1.46
N ARG A 3 -5.17 16.82 -0.27
CA ARG A 3 -4.49 16.51 0.99
C ARG A 3 -4.58 15.01 1.24
N VAL A 4 -3.43 14.37 1.46
CA VAL A 4 -3.38 12.95 1.82
C VAL A 4 -3.64 12.82 3.31
N ARG A 5 -4.58 11.93 3.67
CA ARG A 5 -4.94 11.63 5.06
C ARG A 5 -4.11 10.48 5.59
N GLU A 6 -4.05 9.37 4.85
CA GLU A 6 -3.27 8.18 5.21
C GLU A 6 -2.92 7.37 3.96
N VAL A 7 -1.93 6.49 4.11
CA VAL A 7 -1.59 5.47 3.11
C VAL A 7 -2.19 4.15 3.57
N VAL A 8 -2.93 3.48 2.71
CA VAL A 8 -3.39 2.10 2.93
C VAL A 8 -2.44 1.16 2.20
N VAL A 9 -2.01 0.09 2.86
CA VAL A 9 -1.20 -0.97 2.26
C VAL A 9 -1.98 -2.25 2.34
N VAL A 10 -2.27 -2.85 1.19
CA VAL A 10 -2.81 -4.20 1.13
C VAL A 10 -1.69 -5.17 0.77
N PHE A 11 -1.53 -6.22 1.57
CA PHE A 11 -0.49 -7.22 1.40
C PHE A 11 -1.03 -8.62 1.72
N ASP A 12 -0.33 -9.64 1.25
CA ASP A 12 -0.60 -11.02 1.67
C ASP A 12 0.10 -11.31 3.00
N SER A 13 -0.69 -11.60 4.04
CA SER A 13 -0.20 -11.96 5.37
C SER A 13 0.44 -13.34 5.44
N ALA A 14 0.11 -14.25 4.51
CA ALA A 14 0.72 -15.57 4.42
C ALA A 14 2.14 -15.52 3.81
N CYS A 15 2.50 -14.42 3.16
CA CYS A 15 3.80 -14.20 2.54
C CYS A 15 4.74 -13.39 3.49
N PRO A 16 5.79 -14.01 4.08
CA PRO A 16 6.67 -13.33 5.02
C PRO A 16 7.39 -12.11 4.41
N ARG A 17 7.78 -12.21 3.13
CA ARG A 17 8.39 -11.11 2.37
C ARG A 17 7.42 -9.95 2.15
N CYS A 18 6.15 -10.26 1.91
CA CYS A 18 5.09 -9.30 1.66
C CYS A 18 4.69 -8.58 2.97
N SER A 19 4.76 -9.24 4.12
CA SER A 19 4.50 -8.62 5.44
C SER A 19 5.49 -7.50 5.80
N ARG A 20 6.68 -7.49 5.20
CA ARG A 20 7.74 -6.53 5.50
C ARG A 20 7.35 -5.09 5.17
N ILE A 21 6.65 -4.90 4.05
CA ILE A 21 6.21 -3.56 3.63
C ILE A 21 5.26 -2.92 4.64
N ALA A 22 4.40 -3.70 5.30
CA ALA A 22 3.50 -3.20 6.33
C ALA A 22 4.25 -2.65 7.56
N ARG A 23 5.41 -3.24 7.89
CA ARG A 23 6.23 -2.84 9.04
C ARG A 23 7.15 -1.65 8.74
N GLU A 24 7.77 -1.63 7.56
CA GLU A 24 8.84 -0.66 7.24
C GLU A 24 8.33 0.58 6.49
N LEU A 25 7.19 0.50 5.77
CA LEU A 25 6.64 1.66 5.07
C LEU A 25 6.32 2.86 5.96
N PRO A 26 5.82 2.72 7.22
CA PRO A 26 5.63 3.86 8.13
C PRO A 26 6.89 4.72 8.33
N GLY A 27 8.08 4.11 8.26
CA GLY A 27 9.36 4.83 8.34
C GLY A 27 9.71 5.61 7.07
N CYS A 28 9.08 5.29 5.93
CA CYS A 28 9.35 5.92 4.63
C CYS A 28 8.46 7.12 4.33
N VAL A 29 7.33 7.27 5.03
CA VAL A 29 6.30 8.28 4.71
C VAL A 29 6.06 9.26 5.86
N THR A 30 5.49 10.41 5.53
CA THR A 30 5.18 11.50 6.48
C THR A 30 3.77 11.39 7.07
N VAL A 31 2.92 10.51 6.54
CA VAL A 31 1.54 10.31 6.96
C VAL A 31 1.33 8.93 7.58
N PRO A 32 0.25 8.70 8.35
CA PRO A 32 -0.06 7.39 8.89
C PRO A 32 -0.19 6.32 7.79
N VAL A 33 0.23 5.09 8.12
CA VAL A 33 0.09 3.93 7.25
C VAL A 33 -0.85 2.92 7.91
N ARG A 34 -1.88 2.52 7.18
CA ARG A 34 -2.85 1.50 7.58
C ARG A 34 -2.60 0.23 6.78
N ALA A 35 -2.12 -0.81 7.45
CA ALA A 35 -1.87 -2.11 6.84
C ALA A 35 -3.12 -2.99 6.89
N ARG A 36 -3.43 -3.67 5.78
CA ARG A 36 -4.61 -4.53 5.59
C ARG A 36 -4.18 -5.84 4.91
N ALA A 37 -4.73 -6.96 5.34
CA ALA A 37 -4.46 -8.24 4.71
C ALA A 37 -5.41 -8.43 3.51
N CYS A 38 -4.91 -8.95 2.38
CA CYS A 38 -5.76 -9.27 1.22
C CYS A 38 -6.85 -10.31 1.55
N ALA A 39 -6.57 -11.22 2.50
CA ALA A 39 -7.50 -12.22 2.99
C ALA A 39 -8.51 -11.69 4.01
N GLU A 40 -8.54 -10.38 4.29
CA GLU A 40 -9.52 -9.78 5.21
C GLU A 40 -10.93 -9.86 4.60
N PRO A 41 -11.91 -10.53 5.24
CA PRO A 41 -13.21 -10.85 4.63
C PRO A 41 -14.00 -9.63 4.15
N ARG A 42 -13.86 -8.49 4.84
CA ARG A 42 -14.58 -7.24 4.55
C ARG A 42 -13.74 -6.25 3.75
N LEU A 43 -12.60 -6.65 3.19
CA LEU A 43 -11.71 -5.72 2.51
C LEU A 43 -12.40 -5.03 1.32
N GLY A 44 -13.18 -5.78 0.54
CA GLY A 44 -13.94 -5.24 -0.59
C GLY A 44 -15.11 -4.34 -0.17
N GLU A 45 -15.69 -4.56 1.02
CA GLU A 45 -16.73 -3.68 1.58
C GLU A 45 -16.14 -2.35 2.07
N ILE A 46 -14.97 -2.41 2.72
CA ILE A 46 -14.25 -1.23 3.22
C ILE A 46 -13.71 -0.39 2.04
N TYR A 47 -13.24 -1.07 0.99
CA TYR A 47 -12.64 -0.45 -0.19
C TYR A 47 -13.33 -0.94 -1.48
N PRO A 48 -14.50 -0.40 -1.83
CA PRO A 48 -15.30 -0.87 -2.96
C PRO A 48 -14.62 -0.68 -4.33
N ASN A 49 -13.62 0.20 -4.42
CA ASN A 49 -12.84 0.42 -5.63
C ASN A 49 -11.47 -0.31 -5.63
N LEU A 50 -11.28 -1.28 -4.75
CA LEU A 50 -10.06 -2.07 -4.70
C LEU A 50 -9.92 -2.92 -5.97
N PRO A 51 -8.74 -2.94 -6.62
CA PRO A 51 -8.52 -3.79 -7.78
C PRO A 51 -8.70 -5.27 -7.45
N ALA A 52 -9.43 -6.03 -8.29
CA ALA A 52 -9.74 -7.44 -8.06
C ALA A 52 -8.51 -8.32 -7.84
N VAL A 53 -7.41 -8.04 -8.54
CA VAL A 53 -6.12 -8.75 -8.36
C VAL A 53 -5.54 -8.62 -6.96
N VAL A 54 -5.89 -7.57 -6.23
CA VAL A 54 -5.45 -7.34 -4.84
C VAL A 54 -6.36 -8.09 -3.89
N GLY A 55 -7.68 -8.04 -4.12
CA GLY A 55 -8.66 -8.80 -3.35
C GLY A 55 -8.48 -10.33 -3.48
N ALA A 56 -7.97 -10.80 -4.61
CA ALA A 56 -7.63 -12.21 -4.83
C ALA A 56 -6.26 -12.61 -4.27
N CYS A 57 -5.63 -11.78 -3.42
CA CYS A 57 -4.26 -11.97 -2.93
C CYS A 57 -3.20 -12.13 -4.03
N GLY A 58 -3.52 -11.71 -5.26
CA GLY A 58 -2.56 -11.61 -6.33
C GLY A 58 -1.54 -10.56 -5.94
N ALA A 59 -1.84 -9.27 -5.97
CA ALA A 59 -0.81 -8.21 -5.83
C ALA A 59 -0.80 -7.52 -4.47
N PRO A 60 0.39 -7.13 -3.95
CA PRO A 60 0.42 -6.05 -2.99
C PRO A 60 -0.06 -4.75 -3.67
N ALA A 61 -0.70 -3.88 -2.90
CA ALA A 61 -1.16 -2.60 -3.39
C ALA A 61 -1.00 -1.48 -2.37
N ILE A 62 -0.82 -0.29 -2.91
CA ILE A 62 -0.78 0.96 -2.16
C ILE A 62 -2.03 1.76 -2.51
N GLY A 63 -2.80 2.11 -1.49
CA GLY A 63 -3.92 3.03 -1.55
C GLY A 63 -3.53 4.37 -0.93
N ILE A 64 -3.88 5.48 -1.56
CA ILE A 64 -3.76 6.82 -0.96
C ILE A 64 -5.15 7.27 -0.58
N LEU A 65 -5.46 7.31 0.72
CA LEU A 65 -6.70 7.87 1.23
C LEU A 65 -6.57 9.38 1.33
N ARG A 66 -7.45 10.07 0.62
CA ARG A 66 -7.55 11.51 0.61
C ARG A 66 -8.50 11.98 1.72
N THR A 67 -8.44 13.27 2.05
CA THR A 67 -9.32 13.86 3.05
C THR A 67 -10.80 13.88 2.65
N ASP A 68 -11.11 13.75 1.37
CA ASP A 68 -12.47 13.63 0.81
C ASP A 68 -13.06 12.22 0.93
N GLY A 69 -12.32 11.26 1.51
CA GLY A 69 -12.73 9.87 1.65
C GLY A 69 -12.43 9.00 0.44
N GLN A 70 -11.93 9.55 -0.66
CA GLN A 70 -11.57 8.77 -1.84
C GLN A 70 -10.21 8.08 -1.66
N VAL A 71 -10.13 6.82 -2.10
CA VAL A 71 -8.87 6.08 -2.17
C VAL A 71 -8.46 5.93 -3.62
N ARG A 72 -7.20 6.24 -3.94
CA ARG A 72 -6.60 5.91 -5.23
C ARG A 72 -5.63 4.75 -5.07
N TRP A 73 -5.71 3.75 -5.94
CA TRP A 73 -4.94 2.51 -5.83
C TRP A 73 -3.84 2.39 -6.89
N TRP A 74 -2.73 1.79 -6.48
CA TRP A 74 -1.63 1.38 -7.33
C TRP A 74 -1.17 -0.02 -6.94
N THR A 75 -1.01 -0.90 -7.92
CA THR A 75 -0.65 -2.30 -7.71
C THR A 75 0.84 -2.54 -7.94
N GLY A 76 1.43 -3.44 -7.15
CA GLY A 76 2.84 -3.81 -7.24
C GLY A 76 3.78 -2.61 -7.17
N LEU A 77 4.81 -2.61 -8.03
CA LEU A 77 5.83 -1.55 -8.07
C LEU A 77 5.28 -0.16 -8.41
N ARG A 78 4.12 -0.07 -9.08
CA ARG A 78 3.49 1.22 -9.37
C ARG A 78 3.07 1.95 -8.09
N GLY A 79 2.99 1.25 -6.95
CA GLY A 79 2.75 1.81 -5.62
C GLY A 79 3.69 2.96 -5.26
N VAL A 80 4.94 2.94 -5.76
CA VAL A 80 5.91 4.02 -5.53
C VAL A 80 5.37 5.37 -5.99
N VAL A 81 4.66 5.41 -7.12
CA VAL A 81 4.10 6.65 -7.68
C VAL A 81 3.07 7.26 -6.74
N GLY A 82 2.24 6.42 -6.11
CA GLY A 82 1.27 6.87 -5.11
C GLY A 82 1.92 7.45 -3.86
N LEU A 83 3.10 6.95 -3.48
CA LEU A 83 3.83 7.39 -2.29
C LEU A 83 4.59 8.71 -2.49
N LEU A 84 4.97 9.06 -3.72
CA LEU A 84 5.78 10.27 -4.01
C LEU A 84 5.36 11.54 -3.24
N PRO A 85 4.06 11.89 -3.12
CA PRO A 85 3.64 13.11 -2.43
C PRO A 85 3.82 13.06 -0.90
N VAL A 86 3.99 11.87 -0.33
CA VAL A 86 4.05 11.62 1.12
C VAL A 86 5.34 10.95 1.57
N LEU A 87 6.30 10.77 0.66
CA LEU A 87 7.60 10.21 1.01
C LEU A 87 8.39 11.20 1.86
N ARG A 88 9.10 10.66 2.87
CA ARG A 88 10.15 11.40 3.57
C ARG A 88 11.33 11.65 2.64
N PRO A 89 12.11 12.72 2.87
CA PRO A 89 13.38 12.93 2.18
C PRO A 89 14.26 11.67 2.26
N GLY A 90 14.71 11.15 1.11
CA GLY A 90 15.52 9.93 1.03
C GLY A 90 14.76 8.59 1.13
N GLY A 91 13.46 8.59 1.45
CA GLY A 91 12.66 7.37 1.65
C GLY A 91 12.31 6.59 0.38
N LEU A 92 12.52 7.19 -0.81
CA LEU A 92 12.12 6.61 -2.10
C LEU A 92 12.79 5.26 -2.39
N ARG A 93 14.11 5.17 -2.21
CA ARG A 93 14.86 3.94 -2.53
C ARG A 93 14.42 2.79 -1.64
N HIS A 94 14.19 3.06 -0.36
CA HIS A 94 13.75 2.07 0.61
C HIS A 94 12.31 1.61 0.34
N ALA A 95 11.38 2.54 0.09
CA ALA A 95 10.01 2.21 -0.29
C ALA A 95 9.95 1.39 -1.59
N ALA A 96 10.76 1.72 -2.60
CA ALA A 96 10.84 0.98 -3.83
C ALA A 96 11.42 -0.43 -3.64
N ALA A 97 12.41 -0.60 -2.75
CA ALA A 97 12.96 -1.90 -2.39
C ALA A 97 11.91 -2.79 -1.72
N LEU A 98 11.17 -2.25 -0.74
CA LEU A 98 10.08 -2.95 -0.06
C LEU A 98 8.98 -3.40 -1.04
N LEU A 99 8.57 -2.51 -1.94
CA LEU A 99 7.58 -2.86 -2.98
C LEU A 99 8.10 -3.91 -3.95
N ARG A 100 9.39 -3.87 -4.29
CA ARG A 100 10.02 -4.87 -5.15
C ARG A 100 10.08 -6.23 -4.47
N GLU A 101 10.42 -6.29 -3.20
CA GLU A 101 10.44 -7.52 -2.40
C GLU A 101 9.03 -8.11 -2.28
N ALA A 102 8.04 -7.29 -1.96
CA ALA A 102 6.64 -7.72 -1.88
C ALA A 102 6.09 -8.20 -3.23
N ALA A 103 6.47 -7.55 -4.34
CA ALA A 103 6.03 -7.95 -5.68
C ALA A 103 6.70 -9.25 -6.17
N ARG A 104 7.90 -9.57 -5.68
CA ARG A 104 8.65 -10.80 -6.02
C ARG A 104 8.38 -11.96 -5.07
N GLY A 105 7.85 -11.69 -3.87
CA GLY A 105 7.52 -12.70 -2.88
C GLY A 105 6.17 -13.37 -3.09
N ARG A 106 5.48 -13.03 -4.18
CA ARG A 106 4.22 -13.63 -4.60
C ARG A 106 4.45 -14.99 -5.26
#